data_AF-R5G5A8-F1
#
_entry.id   AF-R5G5A8-F1
#
_cell.length_a   1.000
_cell.length_b   1.000
_cell.length_c   1.000
_cell.angle_alpha   90.00
_cell.angle_beta   90.00
_cell.angle_gamma   90.00
#
_symmetry.space_group_name_H-M   'P 1'
#
loop_
_entity.id
_entity.type
_entity.pdbx_description
1 polymer ?
#
loop_
_entity_poly.entity_id
_entity_poly.type
_entity_poly.pdbx_seq_one_letter_code
_entity_poly.pdbx_strand_id
1 'polypeptide(L)' 'MKHAYLILAHGDFELLQCLVSALDDERNDLYVHVDKKVKELPSLAVQKCRLYLIDERIDVRWGSVRMLEAEFAF' A
#
# COMPACT_ATOMS: atom_id res chain seq x y z
N MET A 1 -16.45 5.20 13.05
CA MET A 1 -15.61 3.98 13.14
C MET A 1 -14.28 4.30 12.48
N LYS A 2 -13.19 3.63 12.89
CA LYS A 2 -11.88 3.76 12.27
C LYS A 2 -11.62 2.56 11.35
N HIS A 3 -10.89 2.78 10.26
CA HIS A 3 -10.57 1.76 9.28
C HIS A 3 -9.06 1.73 9.00
N ALA A 4 -8.51 0.53 8.85
CA ALA A 4 -7.15 0.33 8.37
C ALA A 4 -7.23 -0.37 7.01
N TYR A 5 -6.58 0.21 6.00
CA TYR A 5 -6.53 -0.33 4.64
C TYR A 5 -5.12 -0.82 4.35
N LEU A 6 -4.99 -2.09 3.98
CA LEU A 6 -3.78 -2.63 3.37
C LEU A 6 -3.95 -2.63 1.85
N ILE A 7 -3.05 -1.96 1.15
CA ILE A 7 -3.03 -1.87 -0.31
C ILE A 7 -1.75 -2.55 -0.80
N LEU A 8 -1.91 -3.68 -1.51
CA LEU A 8 -0.80 -4.36 -2.20
C LEU A 8 -0.71 -3.82 -3.63
N ALA A 9 0.34 -3.05 -3.94
CA ALA A 9 0.54 -2.40 -5.22
C ALA A 9 1.82 -2.88 -5.92
N HIS A 10 1.79 -3.01 -7.25
CA HIS A 10 2.95 -3.46 -8.03
C HIS A 10 3.23 -2.60 -9.27
N GLY A 11 2.47 -1.52 -9.49
CA GLY A 11 2.60 -0.63 -10.65
C GLY A 11 1.47 0.41 -10.71
N ASP A 12 1.49 1.25 -11.74
CA ASP A 12 0.57 2.37 -11.98
C ASP A 12 0.36 3.27 -10.75
N PHE A 13 1.38 4.07 -10.45
CA PHE A 13 1.41 4.89 -9.25
C PHE A 13 0.53 6.14 -9.33
N GLU A 14 0.13 6.56 -10.54
CA GLU A 14 -0.87 7.61 -10.71
C GLU A 14 -2.24 7.10 -10.24
N LEU A 15 -2.62 5.88 -10.64
CA LEU A 15 -3.83 5.25 -10.15
C LEU A 15 -3.79 4.99 -8.65
N LEU A 16 -2.63 4.53 -8.13
CA LEU A 16 -2.45 4.34 -6.70
C LEU A 16 -2.64 5.66 -5.92
N GLN A 17 -2.11 6.78 -6.43
CA GLN A 17 -2.34 8.10 -5.83
C GLN A 17 -3.82 8.50 -5.87
N CYS A 18 -4.54 8.23 -6.97
CA CYS A 18 -5.99 8.46 -7.05
C CYS A 18 -6.75 7.66 -5.97
N LEU A 19 -6.41 6.39 -5.77
CA LEU A 19 -7.00 5.55 -4.72
C LEU A 19 -6.69 6.09 -3.31
N VAL A 20 -5.43 6.41 -3.04
CA VAL A 20 -4.99 6.96 -1.76
C VAL A 20 -5.71 8.28 -1.45
N SER A 21 -5.83 9.17 -2.42
CA SER A 21 -6.58 10.43 -2.28
C SER A 21 -8.08 10.20 -2.02
N ALA A 22 -8.68 9.17 -2.64
CA ALA A 22 -10.08 8.85 -2.43
C ALA A 22 -10.35 8.27 -1.01
N LEU A 23 -9.34 7.64 -0.41
CA LEU A 23 -9.40 7.09 0.96
C LEU A 23 -8.87 8.07 2.02
N ASP A 24 -8.43 9.27 1.64
CA ASP A 24 -7.85 10.26 2.53
C ASP A 24 -8.90 10.94 3.43
N ASP A 25 -9.16 10.29 4.57
CA ASP A 25 -10.11 10.71 5.60
C ASP A 25 -9.46 10.50 6.98
N GLU A 26 -9.72 11.39 7.93
CA GLU A 26 -9.13 11.37 9.29
C GLU A 26 -9.43 10.09 10.08
N ARG A 27 -10.41 9.30 9.64
CA ARG A 27 -10.80 8.02 10.26
C ARG A 27 -10.01 6.83 9.73
N ASN A 28 -9.20 7.02 8.70
CA ASN A 28 -8.50 5.96 8.00
C ASN A 28 -7.00 5.96 8.31
N ASP A 29 -6.42 4.77 8.35
CA ASP A 29 -4.97 4.56 8.30
C ASP A 29 -4.66 3.71 7.06
N LEU A 30 -3.73 4.18 6.22
CA LEU A 30 -3.36 3.53 4.96
C LEU A 30 -1.98 2.87 5.08
N TYR A 31 -1.93 1.57 4.83
CA TYR A 31 -0.72 0.77 4.75
C TYR A 31 -0.54 0.34 3.30
N VAL A 32 0.57 0.73 2.69
CA VAL A 32 0.84 0.46 1.28
C VAL A 32 2.09 -0.40 1.17
N HIS A 33 1.89 -1.63 0.72
CA HIS A 33 2.96 -2.51 0.28
C HIS A 33 3.22 -2.27 -1.20
N VAL A 34 4.47 -2.00 -1.55
CA VAL A 34 4.89 -1.94 -2.95
C VAL A 34 5.73 -3.17 -3.24
N ASP A 35 5.35 -3.94 -4.25
CA ASP A 35 6.02 -5.20 -4.60
C ASP A 35 7.53 -5.00 -4.77
N LYS A 36 8.31 -5.96 -4.25
CA LYS A 36 9.79 -5.93 -4.28
C LYS A 36 10.38 -5.76 -5.70
N LYS A 37 9.64 -6.18 -6.74
CA LYS A 37 10.06 -6.03 -8.15
C LYS A 37 10.10 -4.57 -8.60
N VAL A 38 9.40 -3.66 -7.91
CA VAL A 38 9.42 -2.23 -8.20
C VAL A 38 10.75 -1.64 -7.77
N LYS A 39 11.46 -1.02 -8.72
CA LYS A 39 12.79 -0.42 -8.49
C LYS A 39 12.70 0.90 -7.72
N GLU A 40 11.77 1.76 -8.10
CA GLU A 40 11.59 3.10 -7.55
C GLU A 40 10.26 3.19 -6.82
N LEU A 41 10.30 3.57 -5.55
CA LEU A 41 9.09 3.70 -4.74
C LEU A 41 8.30 4.94 -5.15
N PRO A 42 6.96 4.86 -5.17
CA PRO A 42 6.13 6.02 -5.44
C PRO A 42 6.22 7.04 -4.31
N SER A 43 6.17 8.32 -4.68
CA SER A 43 5.89 9.39 -3.73
C SER A 43 4.37 9.55 -3.62
N LEU A 44 3.78 8.99 -2.57
CA LEU A 44 2.36 9.09 -2.28
C LEU A 44 2.09 10.22 -1.28
N ALA A 45 1.00 10.95 -1.49
CA ALA A 45 0.61 12.09 -0.66
C ALA A 45 -0.81 11.92 -0.09
N VAL A 46 -0.95 12.30 1.17
CA VAL A 46 -2.22 12.37 1.92
C VAL A 46 -2.23 13.65 2.76
N GLN A 47 -3.42 14.15 3.11
CA GLN A 47 -3.58 15.36 3.92
C GLN A 47 -4.23 15.08 5.28
N LYS A 48 -5.11 14.08 5.37
CA LYS A 48 -5.97 13.86 6.55
C LYS A 48 -5.65 12.55 7.28
N CYS A 49 -5.38 11.48 6.53
CA CYS A 49 -5.07 10.17 7.08
C CYS A 49 -3.57 10.00 7.35
N ARG A 50 -3.21 8.91 8.03
CA ARG A 50 -1.83 8.45 8.13
C ARG A 50 -1.54 7.51 6.98
N LEU A 51 -0.36 7.66 6.39
CA LEU A 51 0.12 6.82 5.31
C LEU A 51 1.44 6.17 5.72
N TYR A 52 1.48 4.85 5.61
CA TYR A 52 2.63 4.01 5.93
C TYR A 52 3.05 3.24 4.67
N LEU A 53 4.28 3.45 4.22
CA LEU A 53 4.91 2.58 3.23
C LEU A 53 5.58 1.42 3.96
N ILE A 54 5.25 0.17 3.59
CA ILE A 54 5.81 -1.01 4.23
C ILE A 54 7.25 -1.23 3.76
N ASP A 55 8.20 -1.22 4.70
CA ASP A 55 9.63 -1.41 4.44
C ASP A 55 9.96 -2.84 3.98
N GLU A 56 9.31 -3.84 4.58
CA GLU A 56 9.50 -5.25 4.22
C GLU A 56 8.73 -5.58 2.93
N ARG A 57 9.38 -5.32 1.80
CA ARG A 57 8.81 -5.59 0.47
C ARG A 57 9.00 -7.05 0.08
N ILE A 58 7.88 -7.69 -0.22
CA ILE A 58 7.80 -9.09 -0.65
C ILE A 58 7.67 -9.14 -2.18
N ASP A 59 8.38 -10.07 -2.81
CA ASP A 59 8.18 -10.42 -4.21
C ASP A 59 6.90 -11.26 -4.31
N VAL A 60 5.76 -10.60 -4.53
CA VAL A 60 4.46 -11.26 -4.59
C VAL A 60 4.30 -11.96 -5.93
N ARG A 61 3.92 -13.23 -5.88
CA ARG A 61 3.57 -14.01 -7.06
C ARG A 61 2.09 -14.36 -6.95
N TRP A 62 1.34 -14.11 -8.01
CA TRP A 62 -0.09 -14.37 -8.01
C TRP A 62 -0.37 -15.85 -7.73
N GLY A 63 -1.29 -16.13 -6.80
CA GLY A 63 -1.60 -17.49 -6.34
C GLY A 63 -0.55 -18.15 -5.44
N SER A 64 0.49 -17.42 -5.01
CA SER A 64 1.53 -17.93 -4.11
C SER A 64 1.27 -17.55 -2.64
N VAL A 65 1.83 -18.34 -1.71
CA VAL A 65 1.93 -18.01 -0.28
C VAL A 65 2.57 -16.63 -0.04
N ARG A 66 3.36 -16.14 -1.00
CA ARG A 66 3.99 -14.81 -0.98
C ARG A 66 2.99 -13.67 -0.81
N MET A 67 1.74 -13.85 -1.25
CA MET A 67 0.67 -12.86 -1.02
C MET A 67 0.30 -12.78 0.45
N LEU A 68 0.12 -13.93 1.11
CA LEU A 68 -0.13 -14.01 2.55
C LEU A 68 1.03 -13.41 3.34
N GLU A 69 2.28 -13.70 2.96
CA GLU A 69 3.45 -13.14 3.63
C GLU A 69 3.58 -11.63 3.44
N ALA A 70 3.09 -11.07 2.32
CA ALA A 70 2.99 -9.62 2.15
C ALA A 70 1.92 -9.00 3.07
N GLU A 71 0.84 -9.72 3.36
CA GLU A 71 -0.19 -9.28 4.30
C GLU A 71 0.29 -9.29 5.76
N PHE A 72 1.15 -10.24 6.14
CA PHE A 72 1.71 -10.33 7.50
C PHE A 72 2.89 -9.38 7.76
N ALA A 73 3.42 -8.71 6.74
CA ALA A 73 4.54 -7.78 6.86
C ALA A 73 4.13 -6.35 7.30
N PHE A 74 2.83 -6.12 7.56
CA PHE A 74 2.26 -4.82 7.92
C PHE A 74 2.42 -4.46 9.42
#